data_AF-A0A357AU45-F1
#
_entry.id   AF-A0A357AU45-F1
#
_cell.length_a   1.000
_cell.length_b   1.000
_cell.length_c   1.000
_cell.angle_alpha   90.00
_cell.angle_beta   90.00
_cell.angle_gamma   90.00
#
_symmetry.space_group_name_H-M   'P 1'
#
loop_
_entity.id
_entity.type
_entity.pdbx_description
1 polymer ?
#
loop_
_entity_poly.entity_id
_entity_poly.type
_entity_poly.pdbx_seq_one_letter_code
_entity_poly.pdbx_strand_id
1 'polypeptide(L)'
;MPPMDIQEIPADPEFDMFFYCEVAGENRIDRNTLEEIEERWERWSGHLHAFRLTNPQGGAQYLLLFMDKAVEDEIEGIWQDSPTSGLALHNLAIAMVMSAAHGFIPELQEGRCAPLPKPGQAALDAFATLGLTWNPEGTVNRQYAVFTLYPYSGGCDICYLQESCPKAALER
;
A
#
# COMPACT_ATOMS: atom_id res chain seq x y z
N MET A 1 5.95 -26.49 -1.80
CA MET A 1 5.61 -25.82 -0.52
C MET A 1 4.11 -25.94 -0.33
N PRO A 2 3.60 -26.07 0.91
CA PRO A 2 2.16 -25.96 1.14
C PRO A 2 1.64 -24.57 0.71
N PRO A 3 0.35 -24.44 0.35
CA PRO A 3 -0.26 -23.13 0.11
C PRO A 3 -0.24 -22.29 1.39
N MET A 4 -0.18 -20.97 1.24
CA MET A 4 -0.35 -20.06 2.37
C MET A 4 -1.82 -20.03 2.81
N ASP A 5 -2.02 -19.86 4.11
CA ASP A 5 -3.32 -19.49 4.66
C ASP A 5 -3.56 -17.99 4.36
N ILE A 6 -4.70 -17.68 3.77
CA ILE A 6 -5.09 -16.33 3.34
C ILE A 6 -6.25 -15.91 4.21
N GLN A 7 -5.99 -14.97 5.11
CA GLN A 7 -7.02 -14.42 5.98
C GLN A 7 -7.27 -12.97 5.62
N GLU A 8 -8.49 -12.66 5.18
CA GLU A 8 -8.96 -11.27 5.07
C GLU A 8 -9.12 -10.67 6.47
N ILE A 9 -8.65 -9.44 6.64
CA ILE A 9 -8.71 -8.69 7.89
C ILE A 9 -9.26 -7.28 7.61
N PRO A 10 -10.00 -6.67 8.54
CA PRO A 10 -10.53 -5.31 8.35
C PRO A 10 -9.39 -4.31 8.16
N ALA A 11 -9.38 -3.58 7.04
CA ALA A 11 -8.30 -2.64 6.72
C ALA A 11 -8.35 -1.33 7.52
N ASP A 12 -9.55 -0.90 7.92
CA ASP A 12 -9.85 0.24 8.81
C ASP A 12 -8.86 1.43 8.73
N PRO A 13 -8.67 2.05 7.55
CA PRO A 13 -7.76 3.18 7.41
C PRO A 13 -8.27 4.40 8.20
N GLU A 14 -7.39 5.04 8.96
CA GLU A 14 -7.71 6.30 9.66
C GLU A 14 -7.22 7.50 8.86
N PHE A 15 -8.09 8.49 8.67
CA PHE A 15 -7.68 9.70 7.95
C PHE A 15 -6.83 10.59 8.85
N ASP A 16 -5.60 10.86 8.42
CA ASP A 16 -4.71 11.85 9.04
C ASP A 16 -4.36 12.93 8.01
N MET A 17 -4.84 14.14 8.27
CA MET A 17 -4.60 15.30 7.44
C MET A 17 -3.11 15.63 7.29
N PHE A 18 -2.33 15.50 8.37
CA PHE A 18 -0.90 15.80 8.34
C PHE A 18 -0.15 14.76 7.51
N PHE A 19 -0.52 13.49 7.65
CA PHE A 19 0.07 12.42 6.85
C PHE A 19 -0.25 12.57 5.36
N TYR A 20 -1.51 12.88 5.01
CA TYR A 20 -1.85 13.19 3.62
C TYR A 20 -1.02 14.36 3.08
N CYS A 21 -0.89 15.46 3.84
CA CYS A 21 -0.09 16.61 3.44
C CYS A 21 1.39 16.23 3.22
N GLU A 22 1.95 15.38 4.07
CA GLU A 22 3.30 14.85 3.92
C GLU A 22 3.45 14.03 2.63
N VAL A 23 2.53 13.09 2.38
CA VAL A 23 2.51 12.30 1.14
C VAL A 23 2.38 13.19 -0.09
N ALA A 24 1.53 14.21 -0.02
CA ALA A 24 1.31 15.14 -1.12
C ALA A 24 2.46 16.15 -1.32
N GLY A 25 3.38 16.28 -0.36
CA GLY A 25 4.40 17.33 -0.37
C GLY A 25 3.82 18.74 -0.20
N GLU A 26 2.64 18.85 0.38
CA GLU A 26 1.88 20.09 0.52
C GLU A 26 1.85 20.55 1.97
N ASN A 27 1.81 21.87 2.18
CA ASN A 27 1.66 22.45 3.54
C ASN A 27 0.25 22.97 3.80
N ARG A 28 -0.61 22.99 2.78
CA ARG A 28 -1.99 23.48 2.86
C ARG A 28 -2.83 22.86 1.76
N ILE A 29 -4.06 22.50 2.09
CA ILE A 29 -5.07 22.05 1.15
C ILE A 29 -6.13 23.15 1.02
N ASP A 30 -6.55 23.46 -0.19
CA ASP A 30 -7.68 24.36 -0.42
C ASP A 30 -9.02 23.64 -0.16
N ARG A 31 -10.10 24.42 -0.06
CA ARG A 31 -11.41 23.89 0.30
C ARG A 31 -11.96 22.89 -0.73
N ASN A 32 -11.76 23.11 -2.03
CA ASN A 32 -12.33 22.23 -3.05
C ASN A 32 -11.62 20.87 -3.01
N THR A 33 -10.29 20.88 -2.89
CA THR A 33 -9.50 19.66 -2.75
C THR A 33 -9.88 18.89 -1.48
N LEU A 34 -10.14 19.59 -0.37
CA LEU A 34 -10.59 18.95 0.87
C LEU A 34 -11.96 18.26 0.71
N GLU A 35 -12.91 18.94 0.07
CA GLU A 35 -14.25 18.38 -0.20
C GLU A 35 -14.16 17.13 -1.11
N GLU A 36 -13.25 17.13 -2.11
CA GLU A 36 -12.99 15.92 -2.90
C GLU A 36 -12.36 14.80 -2.08
N ILE A 37 -11.36 15.10 -1.25
CA ILE A 37 -10.69 14.12 -0.39
C ILE A 37 -11.69 13.42 0.53
N GLU A 38 -12.57 14.18 1.19
CA GLU A 38 -13.59 13.63 2.09
C GLU A 38 -14.53 12.65 1.35
N GLU A 39 -15.05 13.07 0.19
CA GLU A 39 -15.96 12.23 -0.60
C GLU A 39 -15.28 10.93 -1.07
N ARG A 40 -14.04 11.00 -1.56
CA ARG A 40 -13.32 9.81 -2.05
C ARG A 40 -12.85 8.94 -0.90
N TRP A 41 -12.47 9.49 0.25
CA TRP A 41 -12.05 8.70 1.41
C TRP A 41 -13.16 7.74 1.86
N GLU A 42 -14.38 8.24 2.02
CA GLU A 42 -15.52 7.42 2.41
C GLU A 42 -15.81 6.34 1.36
N ARG A 43 -15.86 6.72 0.07
CA ARG A 43 -16.17 5.79 -1.02
C ARG A 43 -15.11 4.72 -1.22
N TRP A 44 -13.83 5.09 -1.18
CA TRP A 44 -12.71 4.19 -1.46
C TRP A 44 -12.33 3.29 -0.30
N SER A 45 -12.80 3.58 0.92
CA SER A 45 -12.62 2.67 2.06
C SER A 45 -13.11 1.25 1.77
N GLY A 46 -14.24 1.11 1.04
CA GLY A 46 -14.80 -0.18 0.62
C GLY A 46 -14.05 -0.86 -0.54
N HIS A 47 -13.03 -0.20 -1.10
CA HIS A 47 -12.16 -0.73 -2.16
C HIS A 47 -10.77 -1.12 -1.65
N LEU A 48 -10.48 -0.88 -0.37
CA LEU A 48 -9.23 -1.26 0.26
C LEU A 48 -9.35 -2.65 0.88
N HIS A 49 -8.51 -3.57 0.42
CA HIS A 49 -8.45 -4.93 0.93
C HIS A 49 -7.17 -5.15 1.73
N ALA A 50 -7.28 -5.87 2.84
CA ALA A 50 -6.14 -6.27 3.65
C ALA A 50 -6.18 -7.78 3.94
N PHE A 51 -5.05 -8.43 3.74
CA PHE A 51 -4.88 -9.87 3.95
C PHE A 51 -3.65 -10.15 4.78
N ARG A 52 -3.80 -11.03 5.77
CA ARG A 52 -2.69 -11.70 6.44
C ARG A 52 -2.40 -13.02 5.74
N LEU A 53 -1.18 -13.17 5.24
CA LEU A 53 -0.71 -14.38 4.59
C LEU A 53 0.20 -15.15 5.55
N THR A 54 -0.20 -16.35 5.95
CA THR A 54 0.54 -17.14 6.94
C THR A 54 1.00 -18.46 6.35
N ASN A 55 2.27 -18.82 6.56
CA ASN A 55 2.75 -20.17 6.22
C ASN A 55 2.28 -21.17 7.30
N PRO A 56 1.46 -22.19 6.96
CA PRO A 56 0.96 -23.16 7.93
C PRO A 56 2.06 -24.01 8.60
N GLN A 57 3.24 -24.11 7.98
CA GLN A 57 4.40 -24.82 8.53
C GLN A 57 5.26 -23.94 9.44
N GLY A 58 4.84 -22.70 9.72
CA GLY A 58 5.61 -21.71 10.45
C GLY A 58 6.54 -20.89 9.54
N GLY A 59 7.20 -19.89 10.13
CA GLY A 59 8.05 -18.93 9.41
C GLY A 59 7.43 -17.54 9.34
N ALA A 60 7.89 -16.75 8.36
CA ALA A 60 7.42 -15.39 8.15
C ALA A 60 5.93 -15.35 7.77
N GLN A 61 5.22 -14.38 8.33
CA GLN A 61 3.90 -13.98 7.86
C GLN A 61 4.04 -12.68 7.09
N TYR A 62 3.04 -12.38 6.27
CA TYR A 62 3.03 -11.19 5.44
C TYR A 62 1.73 -10.45 5.60
N LEU A 63 1.84 -9.13 5.50
CA LEU A 63 0.71 -8.24 5.33
C LEU A 63 0.66 -7.84 3.84
N LEU A 64 -0.49 -8.06 3.23
CA LEU A 64 -0.80 -7.62 1.87
C LEU A 64 -1.99 -6.67 1.93
N LEU A 65 -1.80 -5.43 1.49
CA LEU A 65 -2.89 -4.49 1.27
C LEU A 65 -2.92 -4.07 -0.20
N PHE A 66 -4.10 -3.84 -0.75
CA PHE A 66 -4.22 -3.21 -2.06
C PHE A 66 -5.59 -2.57 -2.25
N MET A 67 -5.66 -1.58 -3.13
CA MET A 67 -6.93 -1.03 -3.61
C MET A 67 -7.40 -1.76 -4.86
N ASP A 68 -8.71 -1.81 -5.06
CA ASP A 68 -9.28 -2.28 -6.31
C ASP A 68 -8.83 -1.44 -7.51
N LYS A 69 -8.79 -2.10 -8.68
CA LYS A 69 -8.49 -1.43 -9.95
C LYS A 69 -9.46 -0.28 -10.27
N ALA A 70 -10.69 -0.32 -9.75
CA ALA A 70 -11.67 0.76 -9.93
C ALA A 70 -11.17 2.12 -9.44
N VAL A 71 -10.36 2.14 -8.37
CA VAL A 71 -9.77 3.37 -7.83
C VAL A 71 -8.70 3.93 -8.77
N GLU A 72 -7.87 3.05 -9.33
CA GLU A 72 -6.87 3.42 -10.35
C GLU A 72 -7.54 4.00 -11.59
N ASP A 73 -8.59 3.34 -12.08
CA ASP A 73 -9.30 3.74 -13.29
C ASP A 73 -10.05 5.08 -13.09
N GLU A 74 -10.59 5.33 -11.89
CA GLU A 74 -11.20 6.62 -11.52
C GLU A 74 -10.15 7.75 -11.50
N ILE A 75 -9.00 7.53 -10.84
CA ILE A 75 -7.91 8.51 -10.77
C ILE A 75 -7.35 8.82 -12.15
N GLU A 76 -7.11 7.80 -12.98
CA GLU A 76 -6.63 7.96 -14.35
C GLU A 76 -7.62 8.77 -15.19
N GLY A 77 -8.94 8.49 -15.07
CA GLY A 77 -9.97 9.27 -15.73
C GLY A 77 -9.94 10.75 -15.36
N ILE A 78 -9.82 11.05 -14.06
CA ILE A 78 -9.72 12.43 -13.56
C ILE A 78 -8.42 13.10 -14.04
N TRP A 79 -7.32 12.35 -14.11
CA TRP A 79 -6.03 12.85 -14.58
C TRP A 79 -6.09 13.37 -16.01
N GLN A 80 -6.87 12.74 -16.88
CA GLN A 80 -7.06 13.17 -18.26
C GLN A 80 -7.73 14.55 -18.36
N ASP A 81 -8.59 14.90 -17.39
CA ASP A 81 -9.29 16.19 -17.34
C ASP A 81 -8.53 17.25 -16.53
N SER A 82 -7.96 16.85 -15.39
CA SER A 82 -7.25 17.71 -14.44
C SER A 82 -6.07 16.96 -13.80
N PRO A 83 -4.83 17.17 -14.29
CA PRO A 83 -3.64 16.56 -13.70
C PRO A 83 -3.45 16.91 -12.22
N THR A 84 -3.85 18.12 -11.81
CA THR A 84 -3.77 18.55 -10.41
C THR A 84 -4.73 17.75 -9.51
N SER A 85 -5.98 17.57 -9.95
CA SER A 85 -6.95 16.75 -9.21
C SER A 85 -6.54 15.28 -9.20
N GLY A 86 -6.08 14.75 -10.34
CA GLY A 86 -5.55 13.39 -10.45
C GLY A 86 -4.39 13.14 -9.49
N LEU A 87 -3.44 14.08 -9.37
CA LEU A 87 -2.33 13.97 -8.43
C LEU A 87 -2.79 14.01 -6.96
N ALA A 88 -3.72 14.90 -6.60
CA ALA A 88 -4.26 14.94 -5.25
C ALA A 88 -4.93 13.62 -4.85
N LEU A 89 -5.70 13.04 -5.77
CA LEU A 89 -6.40 11.78 -5.57
C LEU A 89 -5.47 10.56 -5.60
N HIS A 90 -4.40 10.60 -6.39
CA HIS A 90 -3.30 9.64 -6.33
C HIS A 90 -2.64 9.63 -4.94
N ASN A 91 -2.32 10.80 -4.41
CA ASN A 91 -1.74 10.93 -3.07
C ASN A 91 -2.70 10.45 -1.97
N LEU A 92 -4.02 10.65 -2.18
CA LEU A 92 -5.04 10.13 -1.27
C LEU A 92 -5.07 8.61 -1.22
N ALA A 93 -4.98 7.94 -2.38
CA ALA A 93 -4.93 6.48 -2.45
C ALA A 93 -3.68 5.92 -1.77
N ILE A 94 -2.51 6.56 -1.95
CA ILE A 94 -1.28 6.22 -1.21
C ILE A 94 -1.48 6.39 0.29
N ALA A 95 -2.00 7.54 0.72
CA ALA A 95 -2.24 7.84 2.14
C ALA A 95 -3.21 6.82 2.77
N MET A 96 -4.24 6.38 2.04
CA MET A 96 -5.20 5.38 2.51
C MET A 96 -4.56 4.02 2.74
N VAL A 97 -3.83 3.48 1.75
CA VAL A 97 -3.17 2.17 1.89
C VAL A 97 -2.12 2.20 3.00
N MET A 98 -1.33 3.28 3.07
CA MET A 98 -0.29 3.41 4.10
C MET A 98 -0.88 3.62 5.49
N SER A 99 -1.98 4.36 5.62
CA SER A 99 -2.67 4.51 6.90
C SER A 99 -3.22 3.17 7.43
N ALA A 100 -3.78 2.34 6.56
CA ALA A 100 -4.15 0.98 6.96
C ALA A 100 -2.91 0.15 7.36
N ALA A 101 -1.82 0.23 6.60
CA ALA A 101 -0.57 -0.46 6.95
C ALA A 101 -0.02 -0.03 8.32
N HIS A 102 -0.12 1.26 8.65
CA HIS A 102 0.24 1.83 9.94
C HIS A 102 -0.58 1.24 11.10
N GLY A 103 -1.88 1.01 10.90
CA GLY A 103 -2.75 0.37 11.90
C GLY A 103 -2.34 -1.07 12.23
N PHE A 104 -1.72 -1.78 11.29
CA PHE A 104 -1.19 -3.13 11.51
C PHE A 104 0.25 -3.16 12.01
N ILE A 105 1.08 -2.24 11.51
CA ILE A 105 2.52 -2.22 11.75
C ILE A 105 2.92 -0.82 12.27
N PRO A 106 2.88 -0.61 13.59
CA PRO A 106 3.16 0.69 14.22
C PRO A 106 4.54 1.26 13.88
N GLU A 107 5.54 0.40 13.65
CA GLU A 107 6.89 0.85 13.29
C GLU A 107 6.92 1.68 12.00
N LEU A 108 5.94 1.50 11.11
CA LEU A 108 5.81 2.32 9.90
C LEU A 108 5.45 3.78 10.22
N GLN A 109 4.63 4.01 11.25
CA GLN A 109 4.30 5.36 11.73
C GLN A 109 5.51 6.06 12.33
N GLU A 110 6.46 5.30 12.91
CA GLU A 110 7.71 5.82 13.46
C GLU A 110 8.73 6.20 12.37
N GLY A 111 8.32 6.22 11.10
CA GLY A 111 9.14 6.61 9.96
C GLY A 111 9.93 5.46 9.33
N ARG A 112 9.73 4.22 9.79
CA ARG A 112 10.33 3.07 9.09
C ARG A 112 9.61 2.83 7.77
N CYS A 113 10.38 2.46 6.75
CA CYS A 113 9.81 2.01 5.49
C CYS A 113 9.14 0.64 5.66
N ALA A 114 8.13 0.32 4.85
CA ALA A 114 7.58 -1.03 4.71
C ALA A 114 8.48 -1.83 3.75
N PRO A 115 9.41 -2.66 4.25
CA PRO A 115 10.33 -3.35 3.37
C PRO A 115 9.57 -4.40 2.55
N LEU A 116 9.86 -4.46 1.26
CA LEU A 116 9.22 -5.38 0.33
C LEU A 116 10.03 -6.67 0.25
N PRO A 117 9.66 -7.78 0.93
CA PRO A 117 10.39 -9.02 0.79
C PRO A 117 10.18 -9.59 -0.62
N LYS A 118 11.19 -10.30 -1.14
CA LYS A 118 11.02 -11.07 -2.39
C LYS A 118 10.00 -12.19 -2.16
N PRO A 119 8.88 -12.24 -2.90
CA PRO A 119 7.86 -13.26 -2.70
C PRO A 119 8.41 -14.63 -3.14
N GLY A 120 8.22 -15.64 -2.28
CA GLY A 120 8.42 -17.04 -2.64
C GLY A 120 7.22 -17.60 -3.40
N GLN A 121 7.33 -18.83 -3.92
CA GLN A 121 6.27 -19.45 -4.73
C GLN A 121 4.91 -19.48 -4.02
N ALA A 122 4.87 -19.80 -2.72
CA ALA A 122 3.61 -19.84 -1.98
C ALA A 122 2.93 -18.46 -1.86
N ALA A 123 3.69 -17.36 -1.84
CA ALA A 123 3.13 -16.01 -1.88
C ALA A 123 2.58 -15.69 -3.27
N LEU A 124 3.29 -16.08 -4.33
CA LEU A 124 2.82 -15.92 -5.71
C LEU A 124 1.51 -16.70 -5.97
N ASP A 125 1.40 -17.92 -5.44
CA ASP A 125 0.18 -18.73 -5.54
C ASP A 125 -0.99 -18.08 -4.76
N ALA A 126 -0.70 -17.46 -3.62
CA ALA A 126 -1.69 -16.69 -2.85
C ALA A 126 -2.15 -15.44 -3.62
N PHE A 127 -1.23 -14.70 -4.23
CA PHE A 127 -1.55 -13.56 -5.09
C PHE A 127 -2.49 -13.98 -6.24
N ALA A 128 -2.18 -15.09 -6.92
CA ALA A 128 -3.01 -15.60 -8.00
C ALA A 128 -4.44 -15.93 -7.55
N THR A 129 -4.60 -16.47 -6.35
CA THR A 129 -5.93 -16.76 -5.76
C THR A 129 -6.74 -15.48 -5.52
N LEU A 130 -6.06 -14.36 -5.23
CA LEU A 130 -6.65 -13.04 -5.06
C LEU A 130 -6.79 -12.26 -6.39
N GLY A 131 -6.51 -12.90 -7.54
CA GLY A 131 -6.54 -12.22 -8.85
C GLY A 131 -5.38 -11.23 -9.06
N LEU A 132 -4.30 -11.39 -8.29
CA LEU A 132 -3.11 -10.56 -8.34
C LEU A 132 -1.95 -11.25 -9.06
N THR A 133 -1.17 -10.46 -9.78
CA THR A 133 0.03 -10.93 -10.49
C THR A 133 1.22 -10.10 -10.08
N TRP A 134 2.28 -10.74 -9.60
CA TRP A 134 3.55 -10.08 -9.30
C TRP A 134 4.27 -9.63 -10.56
N ASN A 135 4.87 -8.43 -10.54
CA ASN A 135 5.65 -7.89 -11.64
C ASN A 135 7.14 -7.72 -11.28
N PRO A 136 8.04 -7.62 -12.28
CA PRO A 136 9.46 -7.43 -12.06
C PRO A 136 9.81 -6.15 -11.28
N GLU A 137 8.95 -5.14 -11.36
CA GLU A 137 9.11 -3.82 -10.73
C GLU A 137 8.90 -3.85 -9.21
N GLY A 138 8.49 -5.00 -8.64
CA GLY A 138 8.33 -5.15 -7.20
C GLY A 138 6.97 -4.70 -6.69
N THR A 139 5.91 -4.95 -7.45
CA THR A 139 4.54 -4.79 -6.98
C THR A 139 3.65 -5.88 -7.59
N VAL A 140 2.40 -5.95 -7.13
CA VAL A 140 1.36 -6.71 -7.83
C VAL A 140 0.78 -5.85 -8.96
N ASN A 141 -0.15 -6.38 -9.75
CA ASN A 141 -0.94 -5.65 -10.75
C ASN A 141 -1.94 -4.66 -10.13
N ARG A 142 -1.53 -3.94 -9.09
CA ARG A 142 -2.20 -2.81 -8.47
C ARG A 142 -1.17 -1.71 -8.21
N GLN A 143 -1.53 -0.48 -8.52
CA GLN A 143 -0.70 0.70 -8.28
C GLN A 143 -0.58 0.99 -6.79
N TYR A 144 -1.69 0.84 -6.06
CA TYR A 144 -1.77 1.09 -4.63
C TYR A 144 -1.77 -0.25 -3.91
N ALA A 145 -0.57 -0.75 -3.60
CA ALA A 145 -0.39 -2.01 -2.89
C ALA A 145 0.81 -1.96 -1.94
N VAL A 146 0.69 -2.70 -0.84
CA VAL A 146 1.75 -2.92 0.14
C VAL A 146 1.87 -4.41 0.37
N PHE A 147 3.06 -4.96 0.18
CA PHE A 147 3.41 -6.31 0.58
C PHE A 147 4.64 -6.25 1.48
N THR A 148 4.50 -6.64 2.74
CA THR A 148 5.59 -6.56 3.72
C THR A 148 5.51 -7.67 4.75
N LEU A 149 6.58 -7.83 5.53
CA LEU A 149 6.60 -8.79 6.63
C LEU A 149 5.70 -8.36 7.78
N TYR A 150 5.04 -9.34 8.39
CA TYR A 150 4.21 -9.17 9.57
C TYR A 150 4.61 -10.21 10.64
N PRO A 151 4.99 -9.80 11.87
CA PRO A 151 5.25 -8.42 12.31
C PRO A 151 6.45 -7.78 11.57
N TYR A 152 6.69 -6.48 11.81
CA TYR A 152 7.77 -5.73 11.19
C TYR A 152 9.11 -6.48 11.27
N SER A 153 9.82 -6.59 10.15
CA SER A 153 11.16 -7.18 10.13
C SER A 153 11.96 -6.76 8.90
N GLY A 154 13.28 -6.68 9.06
CA GLY A 154 14.26 -6.77 7.97
C GLY A 154 14.62 -5.51 7.17
N GLY A 155 13.99 -4.36 7.37
CA GLY A 155 14.46 -3.06 6.82
C GLY A 155 14.98 -3.11 5.37
N CYS A 156 16.03 -2.34 5.07
CA CYS A 156 16.64 -2.32 3.73
C CYS A 156 17.27 -3.66 3.32
N ASP A 157 17.72 -4.49 4.27
CA ASP A 157 18.45 -5.75 3.99
C ASP A 157 17.60 -6.82 3.32
N ILE A 158 16.28 -6.79 3.54
CA ILE A 158 15.34 -7.75 2.91
C ILE A 158 14.59 -7.15 1.72
N CYS A 159 14.77 -5.87 1.45
CA CYS A 159 13.94 -5.13 0.53
C CYS A 159 14.34 -5.44 -0.92
N TYR A 160 13.40 -6.00 -1.68
CA TYR A 160 13.56 -6.29 -3.11
C TYR A 160 13.93 -5.04 -3.92
N LEU A 161 13.52 -3.85 -3.46
CA LEU A 161 13.81 -2.56 -4.11
C LEU A 161 15.13 -1.92 -3.64
N GLN A 162 15.93 -2.58 -2.78
CA GLN A 162 17.10 -1.97 -2.16
C GLN A 162 18.08 -1.34 -3.19
N GLU A 163 18.26 -1.97 -4.34
CA GLU A 163 19.20 -1.48 -5.37
C GLU A 163 18.72 -0.20 -6.06
N SER A 164 17.41 0.01 -6.18
CA SER A 164 16.79 1.15 -6.87
C SER A 164 16.12 2.15 -5.93
N CYS A 165 16.06 1.87 -4.62
CA CYS A 165 15.35 2.68 -3.64
C CYS A 165 16.11 3.98 -3.33
N PRO A 166 15.50 5.17 -3.51
CA PRO A 166 16.12 6.44 -3.16
C PRO A 166 16.48 6.55 -1.67
N LYS A 167 15.64 6.00 -0.77
CA LYS A 167 15.92 6.01 0.67
C LYS A 167 17.14 5.15 1.01
N ALA A 168 17.27 3.97 0.41
CA ALA A 168 18.44 3.11 0.62
C ALA A 168 19.75 3.76 0.13
N ALA A 169 19.68 4.61 -0.91
CA ALA A 169 20.84 5.36 -1.39
C ALA A 169 21.32 6.44 -0.40
N LEU A 170 20.42 6.95 0.46
CA LEU A 170 20.73 7.96 1.49
C LEU A 170 21.31 7.34 2.77
N GLU A 171 21.12 6.04 2.98
CA GLU A 171 21.62 5.30 4.16
C GLU A 171 23.01 4.68 3.95
N ARG A 172 23.64 4.86 2.78
CA ARG A 172 25.01 4.41 2.46
C ARG A 172 26.05 5.50 2.71
#